data_AF-A0A661KWS7-F1
#
_entry.id   AF-A0A661KWS7-F1
#
_cell.length_a   1.000
_cell.length_b   1.000
_cell.length_c   1.000
_cell.angle_alpha   90.00
_cell.angle_beta   90.00
_cell.angle_gamma   90.00
#
_symmetry.space_group_name_H-M   'P 1'
#
loop_
_entity.id
_entity.type
_entity.pdbx_description
1 polymer ?
#
loop_
_entity_poly.entity_id
_entity_poly.type
_entity_poly.pdbx_seq_one_letter_code
_entity_poly.pdbx_strand_id
1 'polypeptide(L)'
;MEWTREATNAIKKVPFFVRKRVKARVEEEAARFGTRIATIEHVRSCQRRFLNKMENEVKGFQVEACFGPTGCPNRAVISDGLADELERLLAQKELKAFLKRVVDGPLKMHHEFRVSISDCPNACSRPQIVDIGLIGAVKPRVTDLQCT
;
A
#
# COMPACT_ATOMS: atom_id res chain seq x y z
N MET A 1 -15.39 -28.54 -11.10
CA MET A 1 -15.75 -27.42 -11.99
C MET A 1 -14.95 -27.59 -13.27
N GLU A 2 -15.58 -27.51 -14.43
CA GLU A 2 -14.85 -27.49 -15.72
C GLU A 2 -14.39 -26.07 -16.01
N TRP A 3 -13.32 -25.91 -16.81
CA TRP A 3 -12.75 -24.61 -17.13
C TRP A 3 -12.52 -24.49 -18.62
N THR A 4 -12.91 -23.35 -19.20
CA THR A 4 -12.55 -23.03 -20.59
C THR A 4 -11.04 -22.93 -20.75
N ARG A 5 -10.54 -23.18 -21.97
CA ARG A 5 -9.10 -23.06 -22.30
C ARG A 5 -8.57 -21.65 -21.98
N GLU A 6 -9.37 -20.63 -22.27
CA GLU A 6 -9.05 -19.23 -22.03
C GLU A 6 -8.95 -18.90 -20.54
N ALA A 7 -9.94 -19.31 -19.74
CA ALA A 7 -9.92 -19.12 -18.30
C ALA A 7 -8.74 -19.86 -17.65
N THR A 8 -8.45 -21.08 -18.11
CA THR A 8 -7.30 -21.87 -17.65
C THR A 8 -5.98 -21.14 -17.93
N ASN A 9 -5.81 -20.59 -19.14
CA ASN A 9 -4.62 -19.84 -19.51
C ASN A 9 -4.49 -18.52 -18.72
N ALA A 10 -5.59 -17.85 -18.43
CA ALA A 10 -5.59 -16.66 -17.57
C ALA A 10 -5.12 -16.98 -16.14
N ILE A 11 -5.62 -18.08 -15.55
CA ILE A 11 -5.22 -18.52 -14.20
C ILE A 11 -3.75 -18.94 -14.14
N LYS A 12 -3.16 -19.46 -15.22
CA LYS A 12 -1.72 -19.78 -15.26
C LYS A 12 -0.83 -18.56 -15.06
N LYS A 13 -1.28 -17.37 -15.46
CA LYS A 13 -0.56 -16.09 -15.25
C LYS A 13 -0.61 -15.61 -13.81
N VAL A 14 -1.55 -16.11 -13.00
CA VAL A 14 -1.65 -15.79 -11.58
C VAL A 14 -0.49 -16.48 -10.83
N PRO A 15 0.21 -15.78 -9.92
CA PRO A 15 1.30 -16.36 -9.13
C PRO A 15 0.86 -17.62 -8.40
N PHE A 16 1.72 -18.66 -8.42
CA PHE A 16 1.32 -20.00 -7.97
C PHE A 16 0.85 -20.03 -6.50
N PHE A 17 1.44 -19.19 -5.63
CA PHE A 17 1.15 -19.14 -4.20
C PHE A 17 -0.24 -18.59 -3.86
N VAL A 18 -0.87 -17.79 -4.73
CA VAL A 18 -2.28 -17.34 -4.57
C VAL A 18 -3.26 -18.08 -5.47
N ARG A 19 -2.76 -18.86 -6.44
CA ARG A 19 -3.57 -19.45 -7.52
C ARG A 19 -4.70 -20.34 -7.01
N LYS A 20 -4.49 -21.12 -5.95
CA LYS A 20 -5.53 -21.97 -5.33
C LYS A 20 -6.71 -21.11 -4.84
N ARG A 21 -6.42 -20.00 -4.15
CA ARG A 21 -7.43 -19.07 -3.64
C ARG A 21 -8.18 -18.34 -4.77
N VAL A 22 -7.47 -17.95 -5.81
CA VAL A 22 -8.08 -17.30 -6.98
C VAL A 22 -8.99 -18.27 -7.74
N LYS A 23 -8.58 -19.52 -7.93
CA LYS A 23 -9.42 -20.56 -8.53
C LYS A 23 -10.73 -20.73 -7.78
N ALA A 24 -10.67 -20.93 -6.46
CA ALA A 24 -11.86 -21.11 -5.62
C ALA A 24 -12.87 -19.95 -5.78
N ARG A 25 -12.38 -18.70 -5.80
CA ARG A 25 -13.24 -17.52 -6.01
C ARG A 25 -13.91 -17.49 -7.38
N VAL A 26 -13.21 -17.89 -8.44
CA VAL A 26 -13.78 -17.94 -9.79
C VAL A 26 -14.82 -19.05 -9.90
N GLU A 27 -14.58 -20.20 -9.26
CA GLU A 27 -15.54 -21.30 -9.20
C GLU A 27 -16.79 -20.93 -8.41
N GLU A 28 -16.64 -20.22 -7.27
CA GLU A 28 -17.76 -19.63 -6.52
C GLU A 28 -18.55 -18.64 -7.38
N GLU A 29 -17.88 -17.78 -8.13
CA GLU A 29 -18.55 -16.83 -9.04
C GLU A 29 -19.31 -17.59 -10.14
N ALA A 30 -18.70 -18.58 -10.79
CA ALA A 30 -19.35 -19.43 -11.79
C ALA A 30 -20.59 -20.16 -11.24
N ALA A 31 -20.48 -20.66 -10.00
CA ALA A 31 -21.58 -21.32 -9.29
C ALA A 31 -22.72 -20.34 -8.94
N ARG A 32 -22.40 -19.08 -8.60
CA ARG A 32 -23.42 -18.03 -8.39
C ARG A 32 -24.25 -17.75 -9.65
N PHE A 33 -23.64 -17.87 -10.82
CA PHE A 33 -24.33 -17.78 -12.10
C PHE A 33 -24.99 -19.11 -12.54
N GLY A 34 -24.99 -20.14 -11.68
CA GLY A 34 -25.61 -21.44 -11.94
C GLY A 34 -24.85 -22.30 -12.97
N THR A 35 -23.62 -21.94 -13.31
CA THR A 35 -22.82 -22.63 -14.33
C THR A 35 -21.87 -23.64 -13.70
N ARG A 36 -21.64 -24.76 -14.39
CA ARG A 36 -20.61 -25.76 -14.04
C ARG A 36 -19.29 -25.58 -14.79
N ILE A 37 -19.20 -24.51 -15.59
CA ILE A 37 -18.06 -24.18 -16.43
C ILE A 37 -17.56 -22.78 -16.07
N ALA A 38 -16.32 -22.68 -15.58
CA ALA A 38 -15.64 -21.43 -15.36
C ALA A 38 -15.14 -20.84 -16.69
N THR A 39 -15.72 -19.70 -17.10
CA THR A 39 -15.36 -18.97 -18.30
C THR A 39 -14.41 -17.81 -18.01
N ILE A 40 -13.89 -17.18 -19.07
CA ILE A 40 -13.03 -16.01 -18.95
C ILE A 40 -13.77 -14.80 -18.35
N GLU A 41 -15.09 -14.71 -18.55
CA GLU A 41 -15.96 -13.68 -17.97
C GLU A 41 -15.98 -13.79 -16.45
N HIS A 42 -16.06 -15.00 -15.87
CA HIS A 42 -16.00 -15.19 -14.42
C HIS A 42 -14.64 -14.74 -13.86
N VAL A 43 -13.53 -15.07 -14.55
CA VAL A 43 -12.19 -14.59 -14.17
C VAL A 43 -12.13 -13.06 -14.19
N ARG A 44 -12.60 -12.43 -15.28
CA ARG A 44 -12.65 -10.97 -15.44
C ARG A 44 -13.58 -10.31 -14.42
N SER A 45 -14.70 -10.94 -14.06
CA SER A 45 -15.61 -10.48 -13.00
C SER A 45 -14.91 -10.44 -11.65
N CYS A 46 -14.28 -11.54 -11.24
CA CYS A 46 -13.52 -11.62 -10.00
C CYS A 46 -12.37 -10.60 -9.96
N GLN A 47 -11.67 -10.42 -11.07
CA GLN A 47 -10.59 -9.43 -11.19
C GLN A 47 -11.12 -8.00 -11.02
N ARG A 48 -12.21 -7.64 -11.70
CA ARG A 48 -12.86 -6.32 -11.56
C ARG A 48 -13.35 -6.09 -10.12
N ARG A 49 -14.02 -7.05 -9.49
CA ARG A 49 -14.44 -6.94 -8.08
C ARG A 49 -13.25 -6.74 -7.15
N PHE A 50 -12.16 -7.45 -7.36
CA PHE A 50 -10.95 -7.30 -6.55
C PHE A 50 -10.34 -5.90 -6.69
N LEU A 51 -10.20 -5.40 -7.92
CA LEU A 51 -9.67 -4.06 -8.18
C LEU A 51 -10.58 -2.95 -7.65
N ASN A 52 -11.90 -3.05 -7.85
CA ASN A 52 -12.85 -2.08 -7.30
C ASN A 52 -12.83 -2.06 -5.77
N LYS A 53 -12.66 -3.23 -5.13
CA LYS A 53 -12.50 -3.28 -3.68
C LYS A 53 -11.22 -2.55 -3.25
N MET A 54 -10.10 -2.75 -3.95
CA MET A 54 -8.86 -2.03 -3.66
C MET A 54 -9.02 -0.51 -3.84
N GLU A 55 -9.68 -0.05 -4.91
CA GLU A 55 -9.95 1.38 -5.13
C GLU A 55 -10.81 2.00 -4.01
N ASN A 56 -11.73 1.23 -3.45
CA ASN A 56 -12.52 1.69 -2.30
C ASN A 56 -11.66 1.84 -1.04
N GLU A 57 -10.62 1.01 -0.88
CA GLU A 57 -9.69 1.07 0.25
C GLU A 57 -8.63 2.18 0.09
N VAL A 58 -8.38 2.66 -1.14
CA VAL A 58 -7.50 3.82 -1.39
C VAL A 58 -8.10 5.09 -0.77
N LYS A 59 -7.38 5.73 0.15
CA LYS A 59 -7.68 7.04 0.74
C LYS A 59 -7.14 8.20 -0.09
N GLY A 60 -6.08 7.94 -0.87
CA GLY A 60 -5.38 8.89 -1.72
C GLY A 60 -4.01 9.33 -1.18
N PHE A 61 -3.73 9.03 0.09
CA PHE A 61 -2.43 9.26 0.70
C PHE A 61 -2.18 8.29 1.87
N GLN A 62 -0.92 8.18 2.27
CA GLN A 62 -0.48 7.47 3.48
C GLN A 62 0.55 8.31 4.23
N VAL A 63 0.46 8.31 5.55
CA VAL A 63 1.50 8.83 6.44
C VAL A 63 1.98 7.67 7.30
N GLU A 64 3.28 7.42 7.28
CA GLU A 64 3.93 6.40 8.10
C GLU A 64 4.99 7.05 9.00
N ALA A 65 5.17 6.52 10.20
CA ALA A 65 6.22 6.98 11.13
C ALA A 65 7.01 5.80 11.68
N CYS A 66 8.26 6.04 12.05
CA CYS A 66 9.06 5.08 12.80
C CYS A 66 8.54 4.91 14.23
N PHE A 67 9.09 3.96 14.97
CA PHE A 67 8.77 3.72 16.39
C PHE A 67 9.37 4.77 17.36
N GLY A 68 9.72 5.95 16.86
CA GLY A 68 10.25 7.05 17.68
C GLY A 68 9.31 7.42 18.82
N PRO A 69 8.05 7.82 18.54
CA PRO A 69 7.06 8.21 19.55
C PRO A 69 6.74 7.12 20.59
N THR A 70 7.02 5.85 20.31
CA THR A 70 6.82 4.74 21.27
C THR A 70 8.01 4.55 22.24
N GLY A 71 8.96 5.50 22.28
CA GLY A 71 10.07 5.49 23.23
C GLY A 71 11.39 4.92 22.68
N CYS A 72 11.64 5.02 21.37
CA CYS A 72 12.93 4.61 20.82
C CYS A 72 14.10 5.43 21.44
N PRO A 73 15.19 4.80 21.90
CA PRO A 73 16.32 5.54 22.48
C PRO A 73 17.20 6.24 21.44
N ASN A 74 17.10 5.87 20.16
CA ASN A 74 17.96 6.38 19.09
C ASN A 74 17.44 7.68 18.46
N ARG A 75 16.36 8.26 18.98
CA ARG A 75 15.75 9.47 18.41
C ARG A 75 16.77 10.60 18.41
N ALA A 76 17.06 11.14 17.23
CA ALA A 76 17.86 12.34 17.08
C ALA A 76 17.00 13.60 17.23
N VAL A 77 15.72 13.49 16.85
CA VAL A 77 14.71 14.55 16.90
C VAL A 77 13.43 14.00 17.52
N ILE A 78 12.77 14.79 18.37
CA ILE A 78 11.46 14.47 18.95
C ILE A 78 10.39 15.11 18.05
N SER A 79 9.72 14.29 17.24
CA SER A 79 8.65 14.73 16.31
C SER A 79 7.28 14.17 16.67
N ASP A 80 6.97 14.12 17.97
CA ASP A 80 5.67 13.65 18.47
C ASP A 80 4.53 14.53 17.90
N GLY A 81 3.47 13.90 17.39
CA GLY A 81 2.32 14.58 16.79
C GLY A 81 2.48 15.04 15.34
N LEU A 82 3.70 15.01 14.77
CA LEU A 82 3.94 15.43 13.38
C LEU A 82 3.18 14.57 12.37
N ALA A 83 3.11 13.26 12.60
CA ALA A 83 2.35 12.34 11.75
C ALA A 83 0.87 12.74 11.69
N ASP A 84 0.26 13.00 12.85
CA ASP A 84 -1.15 13.38 12.95
C ASP A 84 -1.42 14.74 12.29
N GLU A 85 -0.48 15.69 12.40
CA GLU A 85 -0.58 16.98 11.73
C GLU A 85 -0.53 16.85 10.20
N LEU A 86 0.39 16.04 9.69
CA LEU A 86 0.49 15.74 8.26
C LEU A 86 -0.75 14.99 7.75
N GLU A 87 -1.28 14.05 8.51
CA GLU A 87 -2.55 13.38 8.17
C GLU A 87 -3.70 14.38 8.06
N ARG A 88 -3.85 15.28 9.03
CA ARG A 88 -4.88 16.34 8.98
C ARG A 88 -4.69 17.27 7.79
N LEU A 89 -3.45 17.65 7.48
CA LEU A 89 -3.13 18.48 6.33
C LEU A 89 -3.52 17.81 5.01
N LEU A 90 -3.12 16.55 4.82
CA LEU A 90 -3.34 15.80 3.58
C LEU A 90 -4.81 15.42 3.38
N ALA A 91 -5.54 15.16 4.47
CA ALA A 91 -6.98 14.90 4.42
C ALA A 91 -7.78 16.04 3.76
N GLN A 92 -7.27 17.28 3.81
CA GLN A 92 -7.92 18.46 3.24
C GLN A 92 -7.60 18.68 1.74
N LYS A 93 -6.77 17.82 1.12
CA LYS A 93 -6.26 18.04 -0.24
C LYS A 93 -7.01 17.29 -1.35
N GLU A 94 -8.06 16.55 -1.02
CA GLU A 94 -8.87 15.79 -2.00
C GLU A 94 -8.03 14.89 -2.93
N LEU A 95 -6.95 14.29 -2.40
CA LEU A 95 -5.95 13.57 -3.20
C LEU A 95 -6.54 12.37 -3.95
N LYS A 96 -7.52 11.66 -3.36
CA LYS A 96 -8.24 10.59 -4.07
C LYS A 96 -8.94 11.08 -5.33
N ALA A 97 -9.61 12.23 -5.26
CA ALA A 97 -10.28 12.83 -6.41
C ALA A 97 -9.27 13.28 -7.47
N PHE A 98 -8.13 13.82 -7.05
CA PHE A 98 -7.02 14.12 -7.95
C PHE A 98 -6.52 12.86 -8.67
N LEU A 99 -6.22 11.79 -7.93
CA LEU A 99 -5.73 10.52 -8.49
C LEU A 99 -6.71 9.93 -9.52
N LYS A 100 -8.03 9.98 -9.26
CA LYS A 100 -9.05 9.51 -10.20
C LYS A 100 -9.06 10.26 -11.55
N ARG A 101 -8.54 11.49 -11.60
CA ARG A 101 -8.46 12.26 -12.84
C ARG A 101 -7.22 11.96 -13.67
N VAL A 102 -6.14 11.50 -13.02
CA VAL A 102 -4.82 11.37 -13.65
C VAL A 102 -4.39 9.91 -13.85
N VAL A 103 -5.03 8.96 -13.16
CA VAL A 103 -4.74 7.53 -13.28
C VAL A 103 -5.76 6.87 -14.20
N ASP A 104 -5.26 6.14 -15.19
CA ASP A 104 -6.10 5.30 -16.05
C ASP A 104 -6.54 4.03 -15.31
N GLY A 105 -7.86 3.85 -15.18
CA GLY A 105 -8.48 2.68 -14.57
C GLY A 105 -8.57 2.74 -13.03
N PRO A 106 -8.91 1.62 -12.38
CA PRO A 106 -9.15 1.59 -10.93
C PRO A 106 -7.90 1.92 -10.12
N LEU A 107 -8.06 2.74 -9.08
CA LEU A 107 -6.95 3.05 -8.17
C LEU A 107 -6.45 1.82 -7.41
N LYS A 108 -5.15 1.79 -7.17
CA LYS A 108 -4.43 0.78 -6.41
C LYS A 108 -3.60 1.47 -5.32
N MET A 109 -3.22 0.73 -4.28
CA MET A 109 -2.47 1.28 -3.14
C MET A 109 -1.16 1.97 -3.52
N HIS A 110 -0.46 1.50 -4.56
CA HIS A 110 0.79 2.13 -5.01
C HIS A 110 0.59 3.46 -5.75
N HIS A 111 -0.66 3.88 -6.00
CA HIS A 111 -0.94 5.23 -6.51
C HIS A 111 -1.07 6.27 -5.39
N GLU A 112 -1.16 5.85 -4.13
CA GLU A 112 -1.30 6.80 -3.02
C GLU A 112 -0.03 7.64 -2.85
N PHE A 113 -0.21 8.91 -2.53
CA PHE A 113 0.87 9.80 -2.15
C PHE A 113 1.40 9.42 -0.76
N ARG A 114 2.69 9.15 -0.61
CA ARG A 114 3.26 8.59 0.63
C ARG A 114 4.22 9.57 1.29
N VAL A 115 3.97 9.84 2.57
CA VAL A 115 4.87 10.57 3.46
C VAL A 115 5.38 9.62 4.53
N SER A 116 6.68 9.63 4.81
CA SER A 116 7.27 8.77 5.84
C SER A 116 8.23 9.55 6.74
N ILE A 117 8.15 9.31 8.03
CA ILE A 117 8.85 10.07 9.08
C ILE A 117 9.75 9.13 9.89
N SER A 118 11.03 9.48 9.99
CA SER A 118 11.97 8.80 10.89
C SER A 118 12.69 9.81 11.78
N ASP A 119 12.64 9.60 13.09
CA ASP A 119 13.19 10.51 14.11
C ASP A 119 14.73 10.54 14.16
N CYS A 120 15.42 9.68 13.40
CA CYS A 120 16.87 9.60 13.37
C CYS A 120 17.39 9.07 12.01
N PRO A 121 18.71 9.18 11.75
CA PRO A 121 19.31 8.72 10.49
C PRO A 121 19.21 7.21 10.23
N ASN A 122 18.85 6.38 11.23
CA ASN A 122 18.59 4.94 11.02
C ASN A 122 17.41 4.68 10.09
N ALA A 123 16.50 5.66 9.95
CA ALA A 123 15.48 5.68 8.91
C ALA A 123 14.59 4.41 8.85
N CYS A 124 14.18 3.88 10.01
CA CYS A 124 13.47 2.60 10.11
C CYS A 124 12.13 2.56 9.36
N SER A 125 11.48 3.70 9.12
CA SER A 125 10.24 3.80 8.35
C SER A 125 10.46 3.81 6.82
N ARG A 126 11.72 3.64 6.37
CA ARG A 126 12.14 3.66 4.96
C ARG A 126 11.73 4.94 4.20
N PRO A 127 12.01 6.14 4.75
CA PRO A 127 11.63 7.40 4.13
C PRO A 127 12.29 7.68 2.77
N GLN A 128 13.32 6.92 2.38
CA GLN A 128 14.04 7.12 1.12
C GLN A 128 13.30 6.57 -0.11
N ILE A 129 12.24 5.77 0.07
CA ILE A 129 11.53 5.07 -1.00
C ILE A 129 10.05 5.48 -1.08
N VAL A 130 9.74 6.70 -0.64
CA VAL A 130 8.40 7.31 -0.70
C VAL A 130 8.48 8.70 -1.33
N ASP A 131 7.32 9.33 -1.60
CA ASP A 131 7.27 10.63 -2.28
C ASP A 131 7.86 11.76 -1.43
N ILE A 132 7.57 11.77 -0.12
CA ILE A 132 8.19 12.69 0.84
C ILE A 132 8.75 11.90 2.03
N GLY A 133 10.07 11.90 2.16
CA GLY A 133 10.78 11.34 3.31
C GLY A 133 11.29 12.43 4.25
N LEU A 134 10.95 12.32 5.54
CA LEU A 134 11.48 13.18 6.60
C LEU A 134 12.42 12.35 7.49
N ILE A 135 13.67 12.80 7.61
CA ILE A 135 14.69 12.16 8.45
C ILE A 135 15.20 13.17 9.48
N GLY A 136 14.97 12.86 10.76
CA GLY A 136 15.52 13.59 11.88
C GLY A 136 17.03 13.39 11.95
N ALA A 137 17.74 14.49 12.15
CA ALA A 137 19.18 14.49 12.31
C ALA A 137 19.59 15.60 13.28
N VAL A 138 20.67 15.38 14.00
CA VAL A 138 21.27 16.37 14.90
C VAL A 138 22.77 16.43 14.61
N LYS A 139 23.36 17.63 14.70
CA LYS A 139 24.82 17.75 14.61
C LYS A 139 25.43 17.28 15.94
N PRO A 140 26.37 16.32 15.92
CA PRO A 140 27.04 15.91 17.14
C PRO A 140 27.82 17.09 17.72
N ARG A 141 27.89 17.15 19.06
CA ARG A 141 28.77 18.08 19.77
C ARG A 141 30.14 17.43 19.94
N VAL A 142 31.18 18.09 19.45
CA VAL A 142 32.56 17.70 19.75
C VAL A 142 32.88 18.13 21.18
N THR A 143 33.48 17.23 21.95
CA THR A 143 33.92 17.47 23.33
C THR A 143 35.39 17.08 23.45
N ASP A 144 36.05 17.53 24.52
CA ASP A 144 37.45 17.18 24.81
C ASP A 144 37.60 15.78 25.45
N LEU A 145 36.48 15.06 25.64
CA LEU A 145 36.50 13.70 26.15
C LEU A 145 37.06 12.75 25.07
N GLN A 146 38.01 11.91 25.47
CA GLN A 146 38.52 10.85 24.60
C GLN A 146 37.40 9.86 24.26
N CYS A 147 37.37 9.40 23.02
CA CYS A 147 36.56 8.25 22.65
C CYS A 147 37.03 7.02 23.43
N THR A 148 36.10 6.29 24.03
CA THR A 148 36.34 5.00 24.72
C THR A 148 36.13 3.82 23.80
#